data_AF-A0A3M1KV14-F1
#
_entry.id   AF-A0A3M1KV14-F1
#
_cell.length_a   1.000
_cell.length_b   1.000
_cell.length_c   1.000
_cell.angle_alpha   90.00
_cell.angle_beta   90.00
_cell.angle_gamma   90.00
#
_symmetry.space_group_name_H-M   'P 1'
#
loop_
_entity.id
_entity.type
_entity.pdbx_description
1 polymer ?
#
loop_
_entity_poly.entity_id
_entity_poly.type
_entity_poly.pdbx_seq_one_letter_code
_entity_poly.pdbx_strand_id
1 'polypeptide(L)'
;MTAKAPRHWGDGAFRAMTFGFAAGIPLLFASIALCLWRESQPAVHKFGLGFLTSTAWDPVRDDFGALTAIAGTLGSTLLALLLAVPMSIGTAVFLAELAPAWLRAVFGVGIELLAAVPSIVYGMWGLFTLSPL
;
A
#
# COMPACT_ATOMS: atom_id res chain seq x y z
N MET A 1 43.63 33.53 -5.06
CA MET A 1 43.61 33.00 -3.68
C MET A 1 42.19 32.53 -3.37
N THR A 2 41.89 31.24 -3.56
CA THR A 2 40.58 30.65 -3.24
C THR A 2 40.72 29.81 -1.97
N ALA A 3 40.22 30.33 -0.85
CA ALA A 3 40.24 29.63 0.43
C ALA A 3 39.31 28.42 0.37
N LYS A 4 39.84 27.23 0.67
CA LYS A 4 39.10 25.97 0.73
C LYS A 4 38.24 26.00 1.99
N ALA A 5 36.91 26.02 1.83
CA ALA A 5 35.98 26.02 2.95
C ALA A 5 36.22 24.81 3.88
N PRO A 6 36.11 24.96 5.21
CA PRO A 6 36.36 23.87 6.16
C PRO A 6 35.36 22.72 5.91
N ARG A 7 35.87 21.49 5.79
CA ARG A 7 35.03 20.28 5.68
C ARG A 7 34.24 20.10 6.98
N HIS A 8 32.96 20.45 6.97
CA HIS A 8 32.07 20.13 8.08
C HIS A 8 31.84 18.61 8.10
N TRP A 9 32.31 17.94 9.16
CA TRP A 9 32.14 16.51 9.37
C TRP A 9 30.66 16.07 9.33
N GLY A 10 29.76 17.00 9.71
CA GLY A 10 28.31 16.84 9.64
C GLY A 10 27.79 16.56 8.23
N ASP A 11 28.37 17.16 7.20
CA ASP A 11 27.92 16.95 5.81
C ASP A 11 28.21 15.52 5.34
N GLY A 12 29.34 14.96 5.77
CA GLY A 12 29.70 13.58 5.48
C GLY A 12 28.77 12.58 6.16
N ALA A 13 28.47 12.81 7.46
CA ALA A 13 27.54 11.98 8.23
C ALA A 13 26.11 12.06 7.67
N PHE A 14 25.63 13.27 7.37
CA PHE A 14 24.31 13.48 6.78
C PHE A 14 24.18 12.80 5.41
N ARG A 15 25.20 12.94 4.56
CA ARG A 15 25.22 12.27 3.24
C ARG A 15 25.24 10.76 3.35
N ALA A 16 25.99 10.20 4.31
CA ALA A 16 26.02 8.76 4.54
C ALA A 16 24.67 8.22 5.04
N MET A 17 24.02 8.93 5.97
CA MET A 17 22.69 8.54 6.50
C MET A 17 21.63 8.58 5.42
N THR A 18 21.53 9.69 4.68
CA THR A 18 20.56 9.84 3.58
C THR A 18 20.80 8.82 2.47
N PHE A 19 22.05 8.56 2.09
CA PHE A 19 22.39 7.50 1.14
C PHE A 19 22.03 6.11 1.68
N GLY A 20 22.25 5.86 2.97
CA GLY A 20 21.86 4.61 3.64
C GLY A 20 20.37 4.35 3.57
N PHE A 21 19.52 5.34 3.85
CA PHE A 21 18.07 5.22 3.68
C PHE A 21 17.66 5.08 2.21
N ALA A 22 18.25 5.88 1.33
CA ALA A 22 17.96 5.85 -0.11
C ALA A 22 18.32 4.49 -0.74
N ALA A 23 19.38 3.83 -0.27
CA ALA A 23 19.73 2.47 -0.70
C ALA A 23 18.93 1.40 0.06
N GLY A 24 18.63 1.63 1.34
CA GLY A 24 17.90 0.69 2.19
C GLY A 24 16.48 0.40 1.70
N ILE A 25 15.73 1.42 1.27
CA ILE A 25 14.37 1.25 0.75
C ILE A 25 14.30 0.29 -0.46
N PRO A 26 15.04 0.52 -1.56
CA PRO A 26 15.02 -0.39 -2.71
C PRO A 26 15.60 -1.77 -2.36
N LEU A 27 16.58 -1.86 -1.46
CA LEU A 27 17.08 -3.15 -0.98
C LEU A 27 16.01 -3.94 -0.21
N LEU A 28 15.25 -3.28 0.66
CA LEU A 28 14.12 -3.88 1.36
C LEU A 28 13.06 -4.36 0.37
N PHE A 29 12.70 -3.52 -0.60
CA PHE A 29 11.76 -3.90 -1.66
C PHE A 29 12.24 -5.12 -2.45
N ALA A 30 13.52 -5.13 -2.86
CA ALA A 30 14.13 -6.26 -3.55
C ALA A 30 14.14 -7.52 -2.67
N SER A 31 14.42 -7.39 -1.38
CA SER A 31 14.39 -8.53 -0.45
C SER A 31 13.00 -9.13 -0.30
N ILE A 32 11.95 -8.29 -0.23
CA ILE A 32 10.55 -8.74 -0.20
C ILE A 32 10.21 -9.45 -1.51
N ALA A 33 10.58 -8.89 -2.66
CA ALA A 33 10.34 -9.52 -3.96
C ALA A 33 11.03 -10.90 -4.06
N LEU A 34 12.27 -11.01 -3.57
CA LEU A 34 13.00 -12.28 -3.53
C LEU A 34 12.36 -13.30 -2.58
N CYS A 35 11.88 -12.87 -1.42
CA CYS A 35 11.12 -13.74 -0.51
C CYS A 35 9.84 -14.25 -1.17
N LEU A 36 9.02 -13.37 -1.76
CA LEU A 36 7.79 -13.76 -2.45
C LEU A 36 8.07 -14.71 -3.63
N TRP A 37 9.15 -14.48 -4.37
CA TRP A 37 9.56 -15.36 -5.46
C TRP A 37 9.91 -16.77 -4.96
N ARG A 38 10.63 -16.87 -3.84
CA ARG A 38 11.01 -18.17 -3.24
C ARG A 38 9.80 -18.90 -2.67
N GLU A 39 8.96 -18.21 -1.91
CA GLU A 39 7.78 -18.79 -1.27
C GLU A 39 6.70 -19.21 -2.27
N SER A 40 6.67 -18.59 -3.46
CA SER A 40 5.71 -18.98 -4.52
C SER A 40 6.13 -20.18 -5.35
N GLN A 41 7.41 -20.62 -5.32
CA GLN A 41 7.90 -21.75 -6.12
C GLN A 41 7.07 -23.04 -5.94
N PRO A 42 6.72 -23.50 -4.73
CA PRO A 42 5.98 -24.75 -4.54
C PRO A 42 4.61 -24.74 -5.23
N ALA A 43 3.92 -23.58 -5.21
CA ALA A 43 2.64 -23.42 -5.89
C ALA A 43 2.80 -23.47 -7.41
N VAL A 44 3.80 -22.79 -7.96
CA VAL A 44 4.09 -22.80 -9.41
C VAL A 44 4.45 -24.21 -9.89
N HIS A 45 5.23 -24.97 -9.10
CA HIS A 45 5.57 -26.36 -9.45
C HIS A 45 4.37 -27.31 -9.39
N LYS A 46 3.44 -27.13 -8.44
CA LYS A 46 2.26 -27.99 -8.27
C LYS A 46 1.18 -27.71 -9.32
N PHE A 47 0.91 -26.44 -9.63
CA PHE A 47 -0.23 -26.02 -10.46
C PHE A 47 0.16 -25.51 -11.85
N GLY A 48 1.45 -25.26 -12.10
CA GLY A 48 1.94 -24.68 -13.34
C GLY A 48 1.41 -23.27 -13.59
N LEU A 49 1.59 -22.78 -14.83
CA LEU A 49 1.11 -21.46 -15.23
C LEU A 49 -0.42 -21.41 -15.43
N GLY A 50 -1.06 -22.56 -15.64
CA GLY A 50 -2.53 -22.68 -15.77
C GLY A 50 -3.28 -22.25 -14.50
N PHE A 51 -2.60 -22.27 -13.35
CA PHE A 51 -3.06 -21.71 -12.08
C PHE A 51 -3.61 -20.27 -12.22
N LEU A 52 -2.92 -19.43 -13.01
CA LEU A 52 -3.25 -18.00 -13.12
C LEU A 52 -4.57 -17.75 -13.85
N THR A 53 -4.97 -18.67 -14.72
CA THR A 53 -6.19 -18.59 -15.53
C THR A 53 -7.31 -19.50 -15.03
N SER A 54 -7.03 -20.37 -14.06
CA SER A 54 -8.01 -21.28 -13.48
C SER A 54 -8.89 -20.56 -12.46
N THR A 55 -10.20 -20.81 -12.53
CA THR A 55 -11.19 -20.39 -11.53
C THR A 55 -11.50 -21.49 -10.51
N ALA A 56 -10.84 -22.66 -10.61
CA ALA A 56 -11.09 -23.79 -9.74
C ALA A 56 -10.77 -23.47 -8.27
N TRP A 57 -11.61 -23.94 -7.36
CA TRP A 57 -11.37 -23.86 -5.92
C TRP A 57 -11.95 -25.11 -5.26
N ASP A 58 -11.17 -26.19 -5.24
CA ASP A 58 -11.50 -27.46 -4.60
C ASP A 58 -10.42 -27.82 -3.57
N PRO A 59 -10.59 -27.40 -2.30
CA PRO A 59 -9.66 -27.73 -1.22
C PRO A 59 -9.60 -29.22 -0.88
N VAL A 60 -10.62 -30.01 -1.26
CA VAL A 60 -10.66 -31.46 -0.99
C VAL A 60 -9.76 -32.21 -1.97
N ARG A 61 -9.73 -31.75 -3.22
CA ARG A 61 -8.89 -32.32 -4.28
C ARG A 61 -7.56 -31.62 -4.44
N ASP A 62 -7.26 -30.66 -3.58
CA ASP A 62 -6.01 -29.92 -3.59
C ASP A 62 -5.82 -29.14 -4.91
N ASP A 63 -6.94 -28.74 -5.56
CA ASP A 63 -7.00 -28.04 -6.85
C ASP A 63 -7.40 -26.58 -6.62
N PHE A 64 -6.48 -25.67 -6.93
CA PHE A 64 -6.64 -24.25 -6.67
C PHE A 64 -6.33 -23.46 -7.94
N GLY A 65 -7.07 -22.37 -8.15
CA GLY A 65 -6.89 -21.41 -9.22
C GLY A 65 -6.83 -19.99 -8.67
N ALA A 66 -6.00 -19.16 -9.29
CA ALA A 66 -5.77 -17.79 -8.85
C ALA A 66 -6.73 -16.78 -9.48
N LEU A 67 -7.37 -17.12 -10.61
CA LEU A 67 -8.04 -16.13 -11.45
C LEU A 67 -9.16 -15.41 -10.69
N THR A 68 -9.95 -16.15 -9.92
CA THR A 68 -11.05 -15.59 -9.11
C THR A 68 -10.52 -14.60 -8.07
N ALA A 69 -9.43 -14.94 -7.39
CA ALA A 69 -8.80 -14.06 -6.41
C ALA A 69 -8.21 -12.81 -7.07
N ILE A 70 -7.45 -12.97 -8.16
CA ILE A 70 -6.84 -11.86 -8.90
C ILE A 70 -7.92 -10.92 -9.45
N ALA A 71 -8.92 -11.45 -10.14
CA ALA A 71 -10.00 -10.66 -10.72
C ALA A 71 -10.82 -9.96 -9.63
N GLY A 72 -11.12 -10.64 -8.51
CA GLY A 72 -11.80 -10.05 -7.37
C GLY A 72 -11.01 -8.89 -6.75
N THR A 73 -9.71 -9.07 -6.53
CA THR A 73 -8.85 -8.00 -5.97
C THR A 73 -8.71 -6.83 -6.93
N LEU A 74 -8.50 -7.07 -8.23
CA LEU A 74 -8.38 -6.01 -9.23
C LEU A 74 -9.70 -5.24 -9.38
N GLY A 75 -10.82 -5.96 -9.50
CA GLY A 75 -12.15 -5.35 -9.63
C GLY A 75 -12.53 -4.51 -8.41
N SER A 76 -12.34 -5.05 -7.20
CA SER A 76 -12.63 -4.32 -5.96
C SER A 76 -11.71 -3.12 -5.76
N THR A 77 -10.41 -3.25 -6.06
CA THR A 77 -9.46 -2.12 -5.99
C THR A 77 -9.81 -1.04 -7.00
N LEU A 78 -10.18 -1.42 -8.23
CA LEU A 78 -10.56 -0.46 -9.26
C LEU A 78 -11.81 0.32 -8.85
N LEU A 79 -12.85 -0.37 -8.36
CA LEU A 79 -14.07 0.27 -7.86
C LEU A 79 -13.76 1.19 -6.66
N ALA A 80 -12.92 0.74 -5.73
CA ALA A 80 -12.50 1.56 -4.60
C ALA A 80 -11.78 2.82 -5.05
N LEU A 81 -10.84 2.74 -6.00
CA LEU A 81 -10.12 3.89 -6.54
C LEU A 81 -11.05 4.84 -7.28
N LEU A 82 -11.95 4.32 -8.12
CA LEU A 82 -12.91 5.14 -8.87
C LEU A 82 -13.80 5.99 -7.96
N LEU A 83 -14.14 5.50 -6.78
CA LEU A 83 -14.94 6.23 -5.80
C LEU A 83 -14.09 7.12 -4.89
N ALA A 84 -12.99 6.58 -4.36
CA ALA A 84 -12.19 7.25 -3.33
C ALA A 84 -11.35 8.40 -3.90
N VAL A 85 -10.77 8.25 -5.09
CA VAL A 85 -9.86 9.26 -5.68
C VAL A 85 -10.57 10.58 -5.96
N PRO A 86 -11.69 10.64 -6.72
CA PRO A 86 -12.34 11.92 -6.99
C PRO A 86 -12.86 12.59 -5.72
N MET A 87 -13.39 11.81 -4.77
CA MET A 87 -13.82 12.32 -3.47
C MET A 87 -12.65 12.89 -2.67
N SER A 88 -11.52 12.17 -2.60
CA SER A 88 -10.32 12.61 -1.89
C SER A 88 -9.77 13.92 -2.46
N ILE A 89 -9.71 14.05 -3.79
CA ILE A 89 -9.23 15.27 -4.44
C ILE A 89 -10.21 16.43 -4.16
N GLY A 90 -11.53 16.18 -4.31
CA GLY A 90 -12.54 17.19 -4.03
C GLY A 90 -12.49 17.71 -2.59
N THR A 91 -12.38 16.81 -1.62
CA THR A 91 -12.23 17.19 -0.21
C THR A 91 -10.90 17.92 0.05
N ALA A 92 -9.79 17.48 -0.54
CA ALA A 92 -8.50 18.15 -0.39
C ALA A 92 -8.53 19.59 -0.91
N VAL A 93 -9.08 19.81 -2.11
CA VAL A 93 -9.22 21.16 -2.69
C VAL A 93 -10.15 22.03 -1.86
N PHE A 94 -11.30 21.49 -1.44
CA PHE A 94 -12.23 22.24 -0.58
C PHE A 94 -11.57 22.68 0.73
N LEU A 95 -10.88 21.78 1.43
CA LEU A 95 -10.22 22.11 2.70
C LEU A 95 -9.01 23.03 2.53
N ALA A 96 -8.31 22.95 1.40
CA ALA A 96 -7.14 23.79 1.13
C ALA A 96 -7.54 25.22 0.77
N GLU A 97 -8.53 25.39 -0.10
CA GLU A 97 -8.80 26.66 -0.79
C GLU A 97 -10.12 27.33 -0.38
N LEU A 98 -11.15 26.56 -0.02
CA LEU A 98 -12.52 27.08 0.15
C LEU A 98 -13.02 27.09 1.61
N ALA A 99 -12.50 26.18 2.45
CA ALA A 99 -13.02 25.97 3.79
C ALA A 99 -12.61 27.11 4.76
N PRO A 100 -13.55 27.57 5.62
CA PRO A 100 -13.21 28.51 6.68
C PRO A 100 -12.29 27.86 7.73
N ALA A 101 -11.46 28.67 8.41
CA ALA A 101 -10.37 28.20 9.26
C ALA A 101 -10.81 27.18 10.35
N TRP A 102 -11.97 27.39 10.97
CA TRP A 102 -12.49 26.48 12.00
C TRP A 102 -12.89 25.10 11.42
N LEU A 103 -13.45 25.08 10.21
CA LEU A 103 -13.87 23.84 9.54
C LEU A 103 -12.65 23.01 9.16
N ARG A 104 -11.62 23.68 8.59
CA ARG A 104 -10.33 23.05 8.31
C ARG A 104 -9.70 22.43 9.56
N ALA A 105 -9.77 23.12 10.70
CA ALA A 105 -9.24 22.59 11.96
C ALA A 105 -9.99 21.33 12.42
N VAL A 106 -11.32 21.34 12.41
CA VAL A 106 -12.13 20.17 12.83
C VAL A 106 -11.91 18.97 11.91
N PHE A 107 -11.99 19.18 10.59
CA PHE A 107 -11.77 18.09 9.62
C PHE A 107 -10.33 17.60 9.61
N GLY A 108 -9.35 18.48 9.79
CA GLY A 108 -7.94 18.10 9.89
C GLY A 108 -7.71 17.11 11.03
N VAL A 109 -8.19 17.44 12.23
CA VAL A 109 -8.14 16.54 13.39
C VAL A 109 -8.88 15.24 13.11
N GLY A 110 -10.08 15.30 12.51
CA GLY A 110 -10.84 14.10 12.14
C GLY A 110 -10.09 13.17 11.19
N ILE A 111 -9.44 13.73 10.16
CA ILE A 111 -8.65 12.97 9.18
C ILE A 111 -7.42 12.33 9.86
N GLU A 112 -6.72 13.08 10.72
CA GLU A 112 -5.58 12.55 11.49
C GLU A 112 -6.01 11.39 12.41
N LEU A 113 -7.15 11.54 13.09
CA LEU A 113 -7.71 10.47 13.92
C LEU A 113 -8.11 9.25 13.09
N LEU A 114 -8.74 9.44 11.93
CA LEU A 114 -9.11 8.34 11.02
C LEU A 114 -7.87 7.61 10.48
N ALA A 115 -6.78 8.34 10.20
CA ALA A 115 -5.52 7.78 9.74
C ALA A 115 -4.77 7.00 10.82
N ALA A 116 -5.01 7.32 12.09
CA ALA A 116 -4.43 6.61 13.24
C ALA A 116 -5.13 5.27 13.54
N VAL A 117 -6.37 5.08 13.05
CA VAL A 117 -7.10 3.82 13.24
C VAL A 117 -6.38 2.68 12.50
N PRO A 118 -6.10 1.54 13.16
CA PRO A 118 -5.48 0.40 12.49
C PRO A 118 -6.33 -0.13 11.34
N SER A 119 -5.70 -0.45 10.22
CA SER A 119 -6.40 -0.94 9.01
C SER A 119 -7.25 -2.19 9.26
N ILE A 120 -6.85 -3.05 10.21
CA ILE A 120 -7.61 -4.25 10.58
C ILE A 120 -9.00 -3.93 11.18
N VAL A 121 -9.15 -2.78 11.85
CA VAL A 121 -10.43 -2.35 12.42
C VAL A 121 -11.43 -2.07 11.30
N TYR A 122 -11.02 -1.31 10.29
CA TYR A 122 -11.86 -1.05 9.11
C TYR A 122 -12.17 -2.34 8.33
N GLY A 123 -11.18 -3.23 8.22
CA GLY A 123 -11.37 -4.54 7.58
C GLY A 123 -12.41 -5.41 8.28
N MET A 124 -12.31 -5.55 9.62
CA MET A 124 -13.28 -6.30 10.41
C MET A 124 -14.67 -5.65 10.40
N TRP A 125 -14.75 -4.33 10.51
CA TRP A 125 -16.01 -3.60 10.41
C TRP A 125 -16.70 -3.84 9.06
N GLY A 126 -15.94 -3.78 7.96
CA GLY A 126 -16.42 -4.08 6.62
C GLY A 126 -16.95 -5.50 6.50
N LEU A 127 -16.22 -6.49 7.05
CA LEU A 127 -16.67 -7.88 7.06
C LEU A 127 -18.00 -8.04 7.83
N PHE A 128 -18.14 -7.47 9.02
CA PHE A 128 -19.37 -7.64 9.81
C PHE A 128 -20.57 -6.83 9.32
N THR A 129 -20.33 -5.72 8.61
CA THR A 129 -21.41 -4.80 8.19
C THR A 129 -21.83 -5.02 6.75
N LEU A 130 -20.89 -5.40 5.87
CA LEU A 130 -21.11 -5.53 4.43
C LEU A 130 -21.18 -6.99 3.95
N SER A 131 -20.77 -7.96 4.78
CA SER A 131 -20.95 -9.38 4.42
C SER A 131 -22.45 -9.64 4.24
N PRO A 132 -22.85 -10.30 3.14
CA PRO A 132 -24.20 -10.84 3.03
C PRO A 132 -24.49 -11.76 4.23
N LEU A 133 -25.72 -11.70 4.74
CA LEU A 133 -26.24 -12.63 5.75
C LEU A 133 -26.29 -14.06 5.23
#